data_AF-A0A945CYS2-F1
#
_entry.id   AF-A0A945CYS2-F1
#
_cell.length_a   1.000
_cell.length_b   1.000
_cell.length_c   1.000
_cell.angle_alpha   90.00
_cell.angle_beta   90.00
_cell.angle_gamma   90.00
#
_symmetry.space_group_name_H-M   'P 1'
#
loop_
_entity.id
_entity.type
_entity.pdbx_description
1 polymer ?
#
loop_
_entity_poly.entity_id
_entity_poly.type
_entity_poly.pdbx_seq_one_letter_code
_entity_poly.pdbx_strand_id
1 'polypeptide(L)'
;MQTTGNKPIEIAYADLPTSGASVIDCRSEEEFEEAHYSGAINIPLQHVSVRKDTFPFNEDEAFYVYCNSGNRSATFVTYLRSIGYVHCQSIAGGVELWGDQLC
;
A
#
# COMPACT_ATOMS: atom_id res chain seq x y z
N MET A 1 -25.96 -11.49 -5.39
CA MET A 1 -25.50 -10.09 -5.45
C MET A 1 -24.62 -9.87 -4.24
N GLN A 2 -23.33 -10.15 -4.36
CA GLN A 2 -22.40 -9.94 -3.24
C GLN A 2 -22.17 -8.44 -3.14
N THR A 3 -22.60 -7.83 -2.04
CA THR A 3 -22.23 -6.46 -1.71
C THR A 3 -20.71 -6.45 -1.55
N THR A 4 -19.98 -5.90 -2.52
CA THR A 4 -18.59 -5.48 -2.38
C THR A 4 -18.56 -4.50 -1.21
N GLY A 5 -18.28 -5.02 -0.01
CA GLY A 5 -18.18 -4.21 1.20
C GLY A 5 -17.09 -3.18 0.96
N ASN A 6 -17.49 -1.93 0.81
CA ASN A 6 -16.59 -0.84 0.44
C ASN A 6 -15.64 -0.59 1.62
N LYS A 7 -14.52 -1.33 1.68
CA LYS A 7 -13.48 -1.11 2.70
C LYS A 7 -13.03 0.34 2.59
N PRO A 8 -12.74 1.04 3.69
CA PRO A 8 -12.20 2.39 3.62
C PRO A 8 -10.90 2.40 2.79
N ILE A 9 -10.61 3.53 2.13
CA ILE A 9 -9.35 3.70 1.41
C ILE A 9 -8.18 3.59 2.39
N GLU A 10 -8.34 4.13 3.59
CA GLU A 10 -7.29 4.16 4.60
C GLU A 10 -7.52 3.13 5.71
N ILE A 11 -6.42 2.73 6.35
CA ILE A 11 -6.38 1.92 7.57
C ILE A 11 -5.32 2.52 8.52
N ALA A 12 -5.56 2.49 9.82
CA ALA A 12 -4.52 2.88 10.78
C ALA A 12 -3.43 1.79 10.86
N TYR A 13 -2.18 2.20 11.12
CA TYR A 13 -1.09 1.25 11.30
C TYR A 13 -1.38 0.21 12.41
N ALA A 14 -1.99 0.64 13.51
CA ALA A 14 -2.35 -0.23 14.63
C ALA A 14 -3.40 -1.30 14.29
N ASP A 15 -4.14 -1.12 13.20
CA ASP A 15 -5.18 -2.05 12.73
C ASP A 15 -4.68 -3.01 11.64
N LEU A 16 -3.39 -2.94 11.28
CA LEU A 16 -2.81 -3.85 10.30
C LEU A 16 -2.87 -5.30 10.82
N PRO A 17 -3.12 -6.28 9.94
CA PRO A 17 -3.07 -7.69 10.33
C PRO A 17 -1.67 -8.05 10.85
N THR A 18 -1.63 -8.76 11.98
CA THR A 18 -0.38 -9.14 12.65
C THR A 18 0.42 -10.22 11.92
N SER A 19 -0.15 -10.87 10.89
CA SER A 19 0.54 -11.87 10.08
C SER A 19 -0.03 -11.95 8.67
N GLY A 20 0.82 -12.20 7.67
CA GLY A 20 0.41 -12.47 6.30
C GLY A 20 -0.07 -11.25 5.51
N ALA A 21 0.15 -10.03 6.04
CA ALA A 21 -0.15 -8.81 5.32
C ALA A 21 0.93 -8.52 4.27
N SER A 22 0.55 -8.46 3.00
CA SER A 22 1.41 -7.93 1.94
C SER A 22 1.48 -6.41 2.05
N VAL A 23 2.68 -5.86 2.15
CA VAL A 23 2.90 -4.41 2.29
C VAL A 23 3.71 -3.89 1.10
N ILE A 24 3.28 -2.77 0.55
CA ILE A 24 3.93 -2.06 -0.55
C ILE A 24 4.42 -0.71 -0.01
N ASP A 25 5.70 -0.43 -0.22
CA ASP A 25 6.26 0.91 -0.07
C ASP A 25 6.19 1.62 -1.42
N CYS A 26 5.40 2.69 -1.54
CA CYS A 26 5.30 3.47 -2.78
C CYS A 26 6.19 4.72 -2.82
N ARG A 27 7.15 4.81 -1.89
CA ARG A 27 8.24 5.79 -1.91
C ARG A 27 9.28 5.47 -2.99
N SER A 28 10.28 6.34 -3.14
CA SER A 28 11.40 6.09 -4.05
C SER A 28 12.21 4.86 -3.61
N GLU A 29 13.04 4.36 -4.52
CA GLU A 29 13.93 3.23 -4.23
C GLU A 29 14.94 3.61 -3.14
N GLU A 30 15.45 4.85 -3.18
CA GLU A 30 16.36 5.38 -2.16
C GLU A 30 15.71 5.46 -0.77
N GLU A 31 14.49 6.00 -0.69
CA GLU A 31 13.72 6.08 0.57
C GLU A 31 13.47 4.67 1.17
N PHE A 32 13.31 3.65 0.32
CA PHE A 32 13.11 2.26 0.72
C PHE A 32 14.42 1.61 1.19
N GLU A 33 15.53 1.84 0.49
CA GLU A 33 16.85 1.33 0.87
C GLU A 33 17.36 1.87 2.21
N GLU A 34 17.00 3.12 2.55
CA GLU A 34 17.37 3.73 3.83
C GLU A 34 16.70 3.05 5.03
N ALA A 35 15.40 2.79 4.94
CA ALA A 35 14.61 2.07 5.93
C ALA A 35 13.24 1.72 5.34
N HIS A 36 12.72 0.53 5.64
CA HIS A 36 11.40 0.11 5.15
C HIS A 36 10.70 -0.85 6.12
N TYR A 37 9.41 -1.07 5.91
CA TYR A 37 8.65 -2.05 6.67
C TYR A 37 9.15 -3.45 6.32
N SER A 38 9.43 -4.28 7.32
CA SER A 38 10.02 -5.60 7.10
C SER A 38 9.19 -6.46 6.13
N GLY A 39 9.82 -6.92 5.05
CA GLY A 39 9.16 -7.72 4.01
C GLY A 39 8.30 -6.93 3.04
N ALA A 40 8.32 -5.59 3.09
CA ALA A 40 7.63 -4.76 2.11
C ALA A 40 8.26 -4.87 0.71
N ILE A 41 7.43 -4.71 -0.32
CA ILE A 41 7.86 -4.64 -1.71
C ILE A 41 7.87 -3.17 -2.13
N ASN A 42 8.97 -2.68 -2.69
CA ASN A 42 9.02 -1.33 -3.23
C ASN A 42 8.35 -1.27 -4.61
N ILE A 43 7.28 -0.47 -4.72
CA ILE A 43 6.63 -0.12 -5.99
C ILE A 43 6.38 1.38 -5.96
N PRO A 44 7.32 2.20 -6.45
CA PRO A 44 7.17 3.64 -6.44
C PRO A 44 5.90 4.10 -7.14
N LEU A 45 5.23 5.12 -6.60
CA LEU A 45 3.97 5.63 -7.16
C LEU A 45 4.08 5.95 -8.67
N GLN A 46 5.20 6.50 -9.12
CA GLN A 46 5.41 6.81 -10.54
C GLN A 46 5.39 5.58 -11.46
N HIS A 47 5.60 4.38 -10.93
CA HIS A 47 5.63 3.13 -11.70
C HIS A 47 4.28 2.41 -11.73
N VAL A 48 3.30 2.79 -10.89
CA VAL A 48 2.05 2.03 -10.73
C VAL A 48 1.24 1.93 -12.03
N SER A 49 1.16 3.01 -12.79
CA SER A 49 0.38 3.05 -14.04
C SER A 49 1.06 2.32 -15.19
N VAL A 50 2.40 2.32 -15.20
CA VAL A 50 3.22 1.67 -16.22
C VAL A 50 3.30 0.16 -15.99
N ARG A 51 3.23 -0.27 -14.72
CA ARG A 51 3.35 -1.67 -14.31
C ARG A 51 2.01 -2.38 -14.11
N LYS A 52 0.88 -1.84 -14.57
CA LYS A 52 -0.44 -2.47 -14.35
C LYS A 52 -0.49 -3.92 -14.82
N ASP A 53 0.16 -4.23 -15.95
CA ASP A 53 0.17 -5.56 -16.56
C ASP A 53 1.20 -6.50 -15.92
N THR A 54 2.09 -5.96 -15.07
CA THR A 54 3.14 -6.67 -14.35
C THR A 54 3.03 -6.48 -12.84
N PHE A 55 1.86 -6.06 -12.37
CA PHE A 55 1.61 -5.83 -10.95
C PHE A 55 1.64 -7.19 -10.24
N PRO A 56 2.38 -7.33 -9.12
CA PRO A 56 2.68 -8.64 -8.54
C PRO A 56 1.52 -9.27 -7.76
N PHE A 57 0.37 -8.59 -7.67
CA PHE A 57 -0.81 -9.06 -6.94
C PHE A 57 -1.96 -9.30 -7.91
N ASN A 58 -2.84 -10.24 -7.59
CA ASN A 58 -4.14 -10.38 -8.26
C ASN A 58 -5.18 -9.40 -7.67
N GLU A 59 -6.27 -9.14 -8.41
CA GLU A 59 -7.33 -8.20 -8.01
C GLU A 59 -8.03 -8.56 -6.68
N ASP A 60 -8.09 -9.86 -6.37
CA ASP A 60 -8.71 -10.41 -5.15
C ASP A 60 -7.76 -10.45 -3.94
N GLU A 61 -6.47 -10.14 -4.12
CA GLU A 61 -5.50 -10.15 -3.03
C GLU A 61 -5.58 -8.88 -2.17
N ALA A 62 -5.51 -9.06 -0.85
CA ALA A 62 -5.45 -7.94 0.08
C ALA A 62 -4.00 -7.52 0.32
N PHE A 63 -3.72 -6.23 0.14
CA PHE A 63 -2.41 -5.64 0.42
C PHE A 63 -2.55 -4.21 0.90
N TYR A 64 -1.51 -3.72 1.55
CA TYR A 64 -1.45 -2.41 2.18
C TYR A 64 -0.35 -1.58 1.57
N VAL A 65 -0.59 -0.30 1.35
CA VAL A 65 0.36 0.60 0.71
C VAL A 65 0.69 1.74 1.66
N TYR A 66 1.96 2.08 1.84
CA TYR A 66 2.36 3.28 2.57
C TYR A 66 3.31 4.15 1.78
N CYS A 67 3.44 5.39 2.25
CA CYS A 67 4.47 6.31 1.81
C CYS A 67 4.97 7.14 2.99
N ASN A 68 5.56 8.31 2.73
CA ASN A 68 6.04 9.19 3.81
C ASN A 68 4.93 9.70 4.73
N SER A 69 3.81 10.19 4.18
CA SER A 69 2.74 10.87 4.95
C SER A 69 1.33 10.30 4.74
N GLY A 70 1.17 9.28 3.89
CA GLY A 70 -0.11 8.70 3.50
C GLY A 70 -0.72 9.24 2.19
N ASN A 71 -0.28 10.41 1.71
CA ASN A 71 -0.84 11.02 0.50
C ASN A 71 -0.57 10.21 -0.78
N ARG A 72 0.69 9.84 -1.04
CA ARG A 72 1.08 9.04 -2.22
C ARG A 72 0.38 7.67 -2.21
N SER A 73 0.27 7.02 -1.06
CA SER A 73 -0.36 5.70 -0.94
C SER A 73 -1.87 5.77 -1.09
N ALA A 74 -2.54 6.84 -0.63
CA ALA A 74 -3.95 7.07 -0.90
C ALA A 74 -4.23 7.23 -2.40
N THR A 75 -3.38 7.99 -3.13
CA THR A 75 -3.45 8.10 -4.60
C THR A 75 -3.23 6.74 -5.27
N PHE A 76 -2.22 5.98 -4.82
CA PHE A 76 -1.90 4.64 -5.33
C PHE A 76 -3.10 3.68 -5.22
N VAL A 77 -3.69 3.61 -4.03
CA VAL A 77 -4.84 2.73 -3.73
C VAL A 77 -6.08 3.17 -4.48
N THR A 78 -6.32 4.47 -4.59
CA THR A 78 -7.46 5.00 -5.36
C THR A 78 -7.36 4.62 -6.83
N TYR A 79 -6.16 4.74 -7.42
CA TYR A 79 -5.91 4.30 -8.79
C TYR A 79 -6.13 2.79 -8.95
N LEU A 80 -5.54 1.95 -8.10
CA LEU A 80 -5.68 0.50 -8.21
C LEU A 80 -7.13 0.02 -8.03
N ARG A 81 -7.89 0.61 -7.10
CA ARG A 81 -9.32 0.33 -6.95
C ARG A 81 -10.13 0.74 -8.17
N SER A 82 -9.75 1.81 -8.86
CA SER A 82 -10.42 2.23 -10.10
C SER A 82 -10.27 1.23 -11.25
N ILE A 83 -9.27 0.33 -11.18
CA ILE A 83 -8.98 -0.69 -12.19
C ILE A 83 -9.21 -2.13 -11.71
N GLY A 84 -9.85 -2.34 -10.55
CA GLY A 84 -10.32 -3.68 -10.12
C GLY A 84 -9.78 -4.20 -8.78
N TYR A 85 -8.70 -3.63 -8.24
CA TYR A 85 -8.08 -4.09 -6.98
C TYR A 85 -8.84 -3.60 -5.74
N VAL A 86 -9.98 -4.20 -5.45
CA VAL A 86 -10.93 -3.73 -4.41
C VAL A 86 -10.47 -3.95 -2.96
N HIS A 87 -9.42 -4.76 -2.75
CA HIS A 87 -8.96 -5.15 -1.42
C HIS A 87 -7.69 -4.45 -0.94
N CYS A 88 -7.19 -3.46 -1.69
CA CYS A 88 -6.04 -2.66 -1.27
C CYS A 88 -6.41 -1.47 -0.37
N GLN A 89 -5.54 -1.11 0.59
CA GLN A 89 -5.75 0.00 1.52
C GLN A 89 -4.44 0.80 1.75
N SER A 90 -4.57 2.10 2.00
CA SER A 90 -3.47 3.02 2.33
C SER A 90 -3.25 3.02 3.84
N ILE A 91 -2.03 2.87 4.30
CA ILE A 91 -1.69 2.97 5.72
C ILE A 91 -1.60 4.45 6.09
N ALA A 92 -2.50 4.91 6.96
CA ALA A 92 -2.62 6.30 7.34
C ALA A 92 -1.36 6.81 8.05
N GLY A 93 -1.03 8.08 7.85
CA GLY A 93 0.11 8.78 8.48
C GLY A 93 1.48 8.44 7.91
N GLY A 94 1.66 7.28 7.26
CA GLY A 94 2.95 6.88 6.68
C GLY A 94 4.12 6.87 7.67
N VAL A 95 5.34 6.92 7.12
CA VAL A 95 6.59 6.95 7.89
C VAL A 95 6.65 8.11 8.89
N GLU A 96 6.03 9.26 8.61
CA GLU A 96 5.97 10.40 9.53
C GLU A 96 5.29 10.05 10.87
N LEU A 97 4.34 9.10 10.87
CA LEU A 97 3.59 8.73 12.07
C LEU A 97 4.14 7.50 12.79
N TRP A 98 4.65 6.52 12.04
CA TRP A 98 5.05 5.21 12.58
C TRP A 98 6.41 4.73 12.08
N GLY A 99 7.26 5.65 11.59
CA GLY A 99 8.59 5.35 11.04
C GLY A 99 9.55 4.63 11.99
N ASP A 100 9.35 4.75 13.31
CA ASP A 100 10.12 4.01 14.33
C ASP A 100 9.93 2.48 14.24
N GLN A 101 9.00 2.00 13.40
CA GLN A 101 8.72 0.59 13.16
C GLN A 101 9.43 0.03 11.91
N LEU A 102 10.12 0.86 11.14
CA LEU A 102 10.90 0.42 9.98
C LEU A 102 12.19 -0.29 10.43
N CYS A 103 12.67 -1.24 9.63
CA CYS A 103 13.92 -1.97 9.87
C CYS A 103 15.09 -1.39 9.08
#